data_AF-A0A919HX37-F1
#
_entry.id   AF-A0A919HX37-F1
#
_cell.length_a   1.000
_cell.length_b   1.000
_cell.length_c   1.000
_cell.angle_alpha   90.00
_cell.angle_beta   90.00
_cell.angle_gamma   90.00
#
_symmetry.space_group_name_H-M   'P 1'
#
loop_
_entity.id
_entity.type
_entity.pdbx_description
1 polymer ?
#
loop_
_entity_poly.entity_id
_entity_poly.type
_entity_poly.pdbx_seq_one_letter_code
_entity_poly.pdbx_strand_id
1 'polypeptide(L)'
;MLPLERHRLIVELLGQHGVMRVNEIAQATRVSRETIRRDLSELERKGILTRSHGGRWRRKIRCRRPGRRHPPFQLKIAGKLSAQNAAAQRRQNARGP
;
A
#
# COMPACT_ATOMS: atom_id res chain seq x y z
N MET A 1 -25.15 8.00 13.89
CA MET A 1 -24.58 6.66 13.63
C MET A 1 -23.98 6.12 14.91
N LEU A 2 -24.27 4.86 15.25
CA LEU A 2 -23.71 4.21 16.44
C LEU A 2 -22.19 3.98 16.27
N PRO A 3 -21.37 4.12 17.32
CA PRO A 3 -19.92 3.92 17.24
C PRO A 3 -19.54 2.52 16.71
N LEU A 4 -20.30 1.50 17.12
CA LEU A 4 -20.04 0.11 16.75
C LEU A 4 -20.26 -0.16 15.25
N GLU A 5 -21.34 0.36 14.66
CA GLU A 5 -21.58 0.26 13.21
C GLU A 5 -20.47 0.96 12.43
N ARG A 6 -19.99 2.10 12.93
CA ARG A 6 -18.92 2.86 12.28
C ARG A 6 -17.63 2.06 12.27
N HIS A 7 -17.29 1.45 13.40
CA HIS A 7 -16.12 0.57 13.50
C HIS A 7 -16.21 -0.62 12.54
N ARG A 8 -17.39 -1.24 12.38
CA ARG A 8 -17.60 -2.32 11.42
C ARG A 8 -17.35 -1.87 9.98
N LEU A 9 -17.97 -0.75 9.57
CA LEU A 9 -17.79 -0.18 8.24
C LEU A 9 -16.32 0.17 7.94
N ILE A 10 -15.60 0.76 8.90
CA ILE A 10 -14.17 1.05 8.75
C ILE A 10 -13.36 -0.25 8.53
N VAL A 11 -13.67 -1.31 9.29
CA VAL A 11 -12.98 -2.60 9.17
C VAL A 11 -13.29 -3.30 7.85
N GLU A 12 -14.52 -3.21 7.36
CA GLU A 12 -14.93 -3.74 6.05
C GLU A 12 -14.25 -3.00 4.89
N LEU A 13 -14.26 -1.66 4.90
CA LEU A 13 -13.57 -0.83 3.91
C LEU A 13 -12.07 -1.15 3.86
N LEU A 14 -11.42 -1.23 5.02
CA LEU A 14 -10.01 -1.62 5.11
C LEU A 14 -9.77 -3.08 4.73
N GLY A 15 -10.77 -3.95 4.85
CA GLY A 15 -10.72 -5.33 4.37
C GLY A 15 -10.79 -5.43 2.84
N GLN A 16 -11.61 -4.59 2.20
CA GLN A 16 -11.79 -4.57 0.74
C GLN A 16 -10.65 -3.85 0.01
N HIS A 17 -10.22 -2.69 0.52
CA HIS A 17 -9.17 -1.87 -0.12
C HIS A 17 -7.75 -2.19 0.40
N GLY A 18 -7.62 -2.85 1.55
CA GLY A 18 -6.35 -3.24 2.17
C GLY A 18 -5.64 -2.11 2.93
N VAL A 19 -5.35 -1.00 2.25
CA VAL A 19 -4.68 0.19 2.82
C VAL A 19 -5.42 1.47 2.42
N MET A 20 -5.85 2.25 3.40
CA MET A 20 -6.55 3.52 3.14
C MET A 20 -6.03 4.66 4.02
N ARG A 21 -6.19 5.90 3.56
CA ARG A 21 -5.90 7.11 4.33
C ARG A 21 -7.12 7.54 5.14
N VAL A 22 -6.87 8.32 6.20
CA VAL A 22 -7.95 8.91 7.03
C VAL A 22 -8.95 9.71 6.19
N ASN A 23 -8.49 10.47 5.20
CA ASN A 23 -9.36 11.26 4.33
C ASN A 23 -10.32 10.38 3.50
N GLU A 24 -9.85 9.24 2.99
CA GLU A 24 -10.67 8.33 2.17
C GLU A 24 -11.74 7.66 3.02
N ILE A 25 -11.37 7.21 4.23
CA ILE A 25 -12.31 6.60 5.18
C ILE A 25 -13.38 7.63 5.61
N ALA A 26 -12.96 8.87 5.87
CA ALA A 26 -13.87 9.96 6.24
C ALA A 26 -14.88 10.27 5.13
N GLN A 27 -14.44 10.29 3.86
CA GLN A 27 -15.33 10.50 2.71
C GLN A 27 -16.30 9.32 2.51
N ALA A 28 -15.81 8.08 2.61
CA ALA A 28 -16.62 6.88 2.45
C ALA A 28 -17.68 6.72 3.55
N THR A 29 -17.35 7.10 4.79
CA THR A 29 -18.29 7.02 5.93
C THR A 29 -19.13 8.29 6.12
N ARG A 30 -18.80 9.39 5.40
CA ARG A 30 -19.39 10.73 5.57
C ARG A 30 -19.27 11.27 7.00
N VAL A 31 -18.16 10.94 7.68
CA VAL A 31 -17.88 11.36 9.06
C VAL A 31 -16.68 12.29 9.09
N SER A 32 -16.62 13.21 10.06
CA SER A 32 -15.46 14.08 10.26
C SER A 32 -14.16 13.30 10.45
N ARG A 33 -13.08 13.84 9.89
CA ARG A 33 -11.71 13.31 10.02
C ARG A 33 -11.29 13.14 11.48
N GLU A 34 -11.75 14.03 12.37
CA GLU A 34 -11.42 13.96 13.80
C GLU A 34 -12.05 12.73 14.46
N THR A 35 -13.33 12.47 14.19
CA THR A 35 -14.04 11.30 14.70
C THR A 35 -13.40 10.02 14.19
N ILE A 36 -13.10 9.95 12.88
CA ILE A 36 -12.40 8.80 12.30
C ILE A 36 -11.02 8.61 12.91
N ARG A 37 -10.27 9.68 13.21
CA ARG A 37 -8.99 9.56 13.94
C ARG A 37 -9.17 8.95 15.33
N ARG A 38 -10.20 9.37 16.08
CA ARG A 38 -10.52 8.78 17.40
C ARG A 38 -10.88 7.30 17.27
N ASP A 39 -11.75 6.95 16.32
CA ASP A 39 -12.14 5.56 16.08
C ASP A 39 -10.96 4.67 15.66
N LEU A 40 -10.11 5.16 14.76
CA LEU A 40 -8.93 4.43 14.31
C LEU A 40 -7.93 4.21 15.44
N SER A 41 -7.74 5.20 16.32
CA SER A 41 -6.94 5.05 17.54
C SER A 41 -7.53 4.02 18.49
N GLU A 42 -8.86 3.96 18.66
CA GLU A 42 -9.52 2.92 19.47
C GLU A 42 -9.34 1.53 18.85
N LEU A 43 -9.50 1.40 17.54
CA LEU A 43 -9.31 0.14 16.81
C LEU A 43 -7.85 -0.33 16.80
N GLU A 44 -6.90 0.61 16.85
CA GLU A 44 -5.48 0.33 17.04
C GLU A 44 -5.20 -0.20 18.44
N ARG A 45 -5.75 0.44 19.48
CA ARG A 45 -5.63 -0.02 20.88
C ARG A 45 -6.21 -1.42 21.07
N LYS A 46 -7.28 -1.74 20.36
CA LYS A 46 -7.88 -3.11 20.32
C LYS A 46 -7.04 -4.10 19.51
N GLY A 47 -5.99 -3.66 18.82
CA GLY A 47 -5.13 -4.51 18.00
C GLY A 47 -5.79 -5.01 16.71
N ILE A 48 -6.88 -4.37 16.28
CA ILE A 48 -7.64 -4.76 15.07
C ILE A 48 -7.01 -4.12 13.82
N LEU A 49 -6.58 -2.87 13.96
CA LEU A 49 -5.93 -2.10 12.90
C LEU A 49 -4.46 -1.83 13.23
N THR A 50 -3.69 -1.45 12.23
CA THR A 50 -2.30 -1.04 12.40
C THR A 50 -2.01 0.15 11.51
N ARG A 51 -1.39 1.18 12.08
CA ARG A 51 -0.87 2.32 11.33
C ARG A 51 0.36 1.90 10.51
N SER A 52 0.37 2.27 9.24
CA SER A 52 1.50 2.09 8.32
C SER A 52 2.21 3.43 8.08
N HIS A 53 3.48 3.36 7.66
CA HIS A 53 4.31 4.53 7.36
C HIS A 53 3.62 5.42 6.33
N GLY A 54 3.40 6.69 6.68
CA GLY A 54 2.71 7.70 5.85
C GLY A 54 1.22 7.95 6.16
N GLY A 55 0.73 7.61 7.36
CA GLY A 55 -0.65 7.96 7.77
C GLY A 55 -1.73 7.07 7.14
N ARG A 56 -1.33 5.89 6.67
CA ARG A 56 -2.22 4.86 6.11
C ARG A 56 -2.61 3.87 7.19
N TRP A 57 -3.84 3.40 7.16
CA TRP A 57 -4.36 2.39 8.06
C TRP A 57 -4.56 1.09 7.29
N ARG A 58 -4.26 -0.04 7.92
CA ARG A 58 -4.54 -1.37 7.38
C ARG A 58 -5.10 -2.29 8.45
N ARG A 59 -5.88 -3.30 8.03
CA ARG A 59 -6.32 -4.36 8.94
C ARG A 59 -5.12 -5.17 9.42
N LYS A 60 -5.01 -5.41 10.73
CA LYS A 60 -3.97 -6.28 11.27
C LYS A 60 -4.27 -7.70 10.82
N ILE A 61 -3.46 -8.23 9.91
CA ILE A 61 -3.55 -9.64 9.53
C ILE A 61 -3.10 -10.43 10.76
N ARG A 62 -4.01 -11.19 11.37
CA ARG A 62 -3.61 -12.18 12.38
C ARG A 62 -2.83 -13.25 11.63
N CYS A 63 -1.51 -13.19 11.70
CA CYS A 63 -0.63 -14.26 11.27
C CYS A 63 -0.89 -15.46 12.19
N ARG A 64 -1.84 -16.32 11.83
CA ARG A 64 -1.96 -17.64 12.44
C ARG A 64 -0.87 -18.49 11.77
N ARG A 65 0.18 -18.81 12.54
CA ARG A 65 1.45 -19.50 12.20
C ARG A 65 2.58 -18.65 11.58
N PRO A 66 3.76 -18.56 12.23
CA PRO A 66 4.97 -18.04 11.61
C PRO A 66 5.59 -19.13 10.75
N GLY A 67 5.71 -18.89 9.45
CA GLY A 67 6.31 -19.88 8.55
C GLY A 67 6.71 -19.38 7.16
N ARG A 68 6.43 -18.12 6.80
CA ARG A 68 6.97 -17.54 5.57
C ARG A 68 7.34 -16.08 5.79
N ARG A 69 8.62 -15.78 5.59
CA ARG A 69 9.18 -14.43 5.53
C ARG A 69 8.41 -13.66 4.46
N HIS A 70 7.75 -12.56 4.84
CA HIS A 70 7.36 -11.54 3.86
C HIS A 70 8.60 -10.67 3.60
N PRO A 71 9.10 -10.54 2.37
CA PRO A 71 10.12 -9.54 2.11
C PRO A 71 9.54 -8.15 2.42
N PRO A 72 10.33 -7.24 3.00
CA PRO A 72 9.87 -5.91 3.32
C PRO A 72 9.58 -5.17 2.00
N PHE A 73 8.45 -4.47 1.99
CA PHE A 73 8.21 -3.23 1.25
C PHE A 73 9.12 -3.05 0.03
N GLN A 74 8.70 -3.61 -1.11
CA GLN A 74 9.46 -3.66 -2.35
C GLN A 74 10.01 -2.27 -2.71
N LEU A 75 11.33 -2.14 -2.58
CA LEU A 75 12.13 -1.07 -3.17
C LEU A 75 11.72 -0.93 -4.64
N LYS A 76 11.15 0.22 -5.02
CA LYS A 76 11.20 0.67 -6.41
C LYS A 76 12.54 1.36 -6.62
N ILE A 77 13.57 0.60 -6.97
CA ILE A 77 14.75 1.13 -7.64
C ILE A 77 14.96 0.36 -8.95
N ALA A 78 15.04 1.15 -10.03
CA ALA A 78 15.67 0.91 -11.32
C ALA A 78 15.28 -0.32 -12.17
N GLY A 79 14.63 -0.04 -13.30
CA GLY A 79 14.66 -0.88 -14.49
C GLY A 79 15.13 -0.05 -15.69
N LYS A 80 16.36 -0.30 -16.13
CA LYS A 80 16.97 0.17 -17.38
C LYS A 80 16.23 -0.40 -18.59
N LEU A 81 15.74 0.45 -19.49
CA LEU A 81 15.58 0.18 -20.92
C LEU A 81 16.25 1.38 -21.60
N SER A 82 17.17 1.29 -22.55
CA SER A 82 17.61 0.22 -23.42
C SER A 82 18.94 0.66 -24.02
N ALA A 83 20.03 -0.06 -23.74
CA ALA A 83 21.23 0.03 -24.55
C ALA A 83 20.98 -0.85 -25.79
N GLN A 84 20.98 -0.25 -26.98
CA GLN A 84 21.22 -0.87 -28.29
C GLN A 84 20.92 0.16 -29.38
N ASN A 85 21.91 0.96 -29.77
CA ASN A 85 22.11 1.54 -31.12
C ASN A 85 23.21 2.60 -31.05
N ALA A 86 24.45 2.23 -31.39
CA ALA A 86 25.47 3.17 -31.89
C ALA A 86 26.80 2.48 -32.28
N ALA A 87 27.11 1.28 -31.78
CA ALA A 87 28.46 0.71 -31.94
C ALA A 87 28.66 -0.28 -33.12
N ALA A 88 27.66 -0.54 -33.97
CA ALA A 88 27.71 -1.64 -34.95
C ALA A 88 27.90 -1.25 -36.44
N GLN A 89 27.77 0.03 -36.85
CA GLN A 89 27.82 0.39 -38.28
C GLN A 89 29.19 0.92 -38.77
N ARG A 90 30.31 0.55 -38.13
CA ARG A 90 31.65 1.04 -38.49
C ARG A 90 32.54 0.05 -39.25
N ARG A 91 32.08 -1.14 -39.66
CA ARG A 91 33.02 -2.19 -40.12
C ARG A 91 32.65 -3.04 -41.36
N GLN A 92 31.59 -2.75 -42.11
CA GLN A 92 31.18 -3.63 -43.23
C GLN A 92 31.02 -2.95 -44.60
N ASN A 93 31.72 -1.84 -44.89
CA ASN A 93 31.88 -1.41 -46.29
C ASN A 93 33.34 -1.13 -46.67
N ALA A 94 34.24 -1.97 -46.15
CA ALA A 94 35.62 -2.08 -46.61
C ALA A 94 35.89 -3.56 -46.97
N ARG A 95 36.23 -3.79 -48.25
CA ARG A 95 36.41 -5.06 -49.02
C ARG A 95 35.10 -5.57 -49.61
N GLY A 96 34.81 -5.49 -50.91
CA GLY A 96 35.62 -5.74 -52.13
C GLY A 96 34.81 -6.72 -52.99
N PRO A 97 35.07 -6.94 -54.30
CA PRO A 97 36.34 -6.83 -55.02
C PRO A 97 36.58 -5.50 -55.75
#